data_AF-A0A2T3HPI8-F1
#
_entry.id   AF-A0A2T3HPI8-F1
#
_cell.length_a   1.000
_cell.length_b   1.000
_cell.length_c   1.000
_cell.angle_alpha   90.00
_cell.angle_beta   90.00
_cell.angle_gamma   90.00
#
_symmetry.space_group_name_H-M   'P 1'
#
loop_
_entity.id
_entity.type
_entity.pdbx_description
1 polymer ?
#
loop_
_entity_poly.entity_id
_entity_poly.type
_entity_poly.pdbx_seq_one_letter_code
_entity_poly.pdbx_strand_id
1 'polypeptide(L)'
;MKQIFLAAAGVLLSLGVYAQNQAKGYVYNDLNANGKLDKAEKGLAGISVTNGTDVVQTDQKGYYQLPVGDDQIIAVIKPAGYKVPLNEDNLPQFFYNHKPNGSPALKYKGVSPTGPLPKLVNFFLSPAKEDSNFTALIFGDPQAYNLEEMDYFAKGVVSEVEGTKRAVFGLSLGDLVGNDPSLFAPYTKAVKRVGIPWYNLIGNHDINFDVQDDRYSDESYEAHFGPADYAFNYGDVHFIILDDIIYPDPRGGKSYWGGLRAGQLEFVKNDLKYVPKNKLIVLAFHIPIGFAGENEGFREEDRIKLFDLLADYPNTLSLSAHTHNQKQLFFSEKDGWKQAKAHHHYNVGTTSGNWYSGELNEIGVPVSTMSDGTPKGYAFINFKGNQYTVDYKVAGKPKEYQLEIYTPRVLEKDKKTSAGIYANFFMGGEKDAVLYRIDGGSWKKMKYVLENDPGFLAALHKWDHTETLLTGRRPSLPAECKHLWRAPVPASLAPGEHTVEVKATDMFGKTYTQTAKYRILTR
;
A
#
# COMPACT_ATOMS: atom_id res chain seq x y z
N MET A 1 -28.39 -30.47 65.52
CA MET A 1 -28.49 -31.41 64.38
C MET A 1 -29.55 -30.90 63.42
N LYS A 2 -29.23 -30.86 62.12
CA LYS A 2 -30.09 -30.49 60.99
C LYS A 2 -30.54 -29.02 60.96
N GLN A 3 -29.77 -28.12 60.34
CA GLN A 3 -30.26 -26.94 59.56
C GLN A 3 -29.10 -26.08 58.98
N ILE A 4 -27.90 -26.62 58.74
CA ILE A 4 -26.79 -25.86 58.10
C ILE A 4 -26.04 -26.76 57.10
N PHE A 5 -26.75 -27.37 56.16
CA PHE A 5 -26.12 -28.20 55.11
C PHE A 5 -26.87 -28.16 53.77
N LEU A 6 -27.53 -27.04 53.45
CA LEU A 6 -28.27 -26.89 52.18
C LEU A 6 -28.09 -25.54 51.49
N ALA A 7 -27.08 -24.76 51.87
CA ALA A 7 -26.76 -23.48 51.22
C ALA A 7 -25.33 -23.39 50.65
N ALA A 8 -24.52 -24.47 50.74
CA ALA A 8 -23.13 -24.48 50.28
C ALA A 8 -22.86 -25.41 49.08
N ALA A 9 -23.90 -26.01 48.49
CA ALA A 9 -23.79 -26.88 47.31
C ALA A 9 -24.42 -26.29 46.03
N GLY A 10 -24.96 -25.06 46.09
CA GLY A 10 -25.68 -24.44 44.96
C GLY A 10 -24.94 -23.30 44.25
N VAL A 11 -23.75 -22.90 44.70
CA VAL A 11 -23.06 -21.68 44.19
C VAL A 11 -21.74 -21.99 43.46
N LEU A 12 -21.39 -23.27 43.26
CA LEU A 12 -20.10 -23.67 42.66
C LEU A 12 -20.17 -24.27 41.24
N LEU A 13 -21.31 -24.21 40.55
CA LEU A 13 -21.46 -24.80 39.20
C LEU A 13 -22.26 -23.92 38.23
N SER A 14 -21.95 -22.62 38.18
CA SER A 14 -22.29 -21.78 37.03
C SER A 14 -21.11 -20.94 36.59
N LEU A 15 -19.91 -21.53 36.57
CA LEU A 15 -18.95 -21.19 35.54
C LEU A 15 -19.48 -21.85 34.27
N GLY A 16 -20.37 -21.15 33.56
CA GLY A 16 -20.66 -21.46 32.18
C GLY A 16 -19.34 -21.38 31.43
N VAL A 17 -18.66 -22.51 31.29
CA VAL A 17 -17.68 -22.70 30.23
C VAL A 17 -18.51 -22.63 28.95
N TYR A 18 -18.71 -21.42 28.43
CA TYR A 18 -19.12 -21.28 27.04
C TYR A 18 -18.02 -22.00 26.26
N ALA A 19 -18.35 -23.19 25.76
CA ALA A 19 -17.47 -23.91 24.87
C ALA A 19 -17.29 -23.00 23.66
N GLN A 20 -16.15 -22.32 23.58
CA GLN A 20 -15.81 -21.51 22.42
C GLN A 20 -15.88 -22.44 21.22
N ASN A 21 -16.69 -22.08 20.21
CA ASN A 21 -16.77 -22.85 18.99
C ASN A 21 -15.35 -23.01 18.44
N GLN A 22 -15.05 -24.17 17.84
CA GLN A 22 -13.73 -24.42 17.29
C GLN A 22 -13.83 -24.70 15.80
N ALA A 23 -13.24 -23.81 15.03
CA ALA A 23 -12.96 -24.05 13.63
C ALA A 23 -11.89 -25.14 13.53
N LYS A 24 -12.15 -26.14 12.71
CA LYS A 24 -11.21 -27.23 12.46
C LYS A 24 -11.23 -27.59 11.00
N GLY A 25 -10.12 -28.12 10.53
CA GLY A 25 -9.97 -28.37 9.12
C GLY A 25 -8.62 -28.94 8.77
N TYR A 26 -8.40 -29.06 7.47
CA TYR A 26 -7.15 -29.54 6.92
C TYR A 26 -6.65 -28.60 5.84
N VAL A 27 -5.33 -28.46 5.74
CA VAL A 27 -4.69 -27.87 4.57
C VAL A 27 -4.17 -29.01 3.70
N TYR A 28 -4.61 -29.09 2.45
CA TYR A 28 -4.24 -30.15 1.52
C TYR A 28 -3.28 -29.67 0.43
N ASN A 29 -2.45 -30.60 -0.03
CA ASN A 29 -1.67 -30.47 -1.24
C ASN A 29 -2.55 -30.80 -2.45
N ASP A 30 -3.16 -29.78 -3.04
CA ASP A 30 -4.07 -29.89 -4.17
C ASP A 30 -3.27 -30.04 -5.47
N LEU A 31 -3.07 -31.30 -5.88
CA LEU A 31 -2.13 -31.67 -6.95
C LEU A 31 -2.69 -31.35 -8.34
N ASN A 32 -4.01 -31.22 -8.48
CA ASN A 32 -4.68 -30.96 -9.75
C ASN A 32 -5.39 -29.58 -9.81
N ALA A 33 -5.28 -28.79 -8.74
CA ALA A 33 -5.84 -27.45 -8.59
C ALA A 33 -7.37 -27.42 -8.74
N ASN A 34 -8.07 -28.45 -8.28
CA ASN A 34 -9.54 -28.55 -8.41
C ASN A 34 -10.32 -28.08 -7.15
N GLY A 35 -9.63 -27.74 -6.06
CA GLY A 35 -10.21 -27.26 -4.81
C GLY A 35 -11.02 -28.32 -4.04
N LYS A 36 -10.76 -29.61 -4.26
CA LYS A 36 -11.47 -30.74 -3.64
C LYS A 36 -10.46 -31.76 -3.15
N LEU A 37 -10.81 -32.46 -2.07
CA LEU A 37 -9.96 -33.52 -1.54
C LEU A 37 -10.03 -34.77 -2.42
N ASP A 38 -8.93 -35.08 -3.11
CA ASP A 38 -8.75 -36.33 -3.83
C ASP A 38 -7.95 -37.37 -3.02
N LYS A 39 -8.17 -38.68 -3.30
CA LYS A 39 -7.55 -39.78 -2.54
C LYS A 39 -6.01 -39.75 -2.51
N ALA A 40 -5.38 -39.16 -3.53
CA ALA A 40 -3.93 -39.06 -3.64
C ALA A 40 -3.34 -37.84 -2.90
N GLU A 41 -4.19 -36.90 -2.52
CA GLU A 41 -3.80 -35.64 -1.91
C GLU A 41 -3.61 -35.83 -0.41
N LYS A 42 -2.50 -35.29 0.08
CA LYS A 42 -2.09 -35.42 1.48
C LYS A 42 -2.22 -34.07 2.14
N GLY A 43 -2.51 -34.09 3.45
CA GLY A 43 -2.43 -32.90 4.25
C GLY A 43 -1.00 -32.35 4.31
N LEU A 44 -0.88 -31.03 4.37
CA LEU A 44 0.37 -30.30 4.46
C LEU A 44 0.63 -29.93 5.91
N ALA A 45 1.75 -30.40 6.46
CA ALA A 45 2.17 -30.09 7.82
C ALA A 45 2.88 -28.74 7.92
N GLY A 46 2.80 -28.10 9.09
CA GLY A 46 3.51 -26.85 9.36
C GLY A 46 2.95 -25.63 8.63
N ILE A 47 1.74 -25.70 8.09
CA ILE A 47 1.10 -24.57 7.41
C ILE A 47 0.36 -23.74 8.45
N SER A 48 0.65 -22.44 8.48
CA SER A 48 -0.01 -21.51 9.40
C SER A 48 -1.45 -21.21 8.96
N VAL A 49 -2.38 -21.27 9.91
CA VAL A 49 -3.78 -20.90 9.76
C VAL A 49 -4.15 -19.92 10.88
N THR A 50 -4.92 -18.89 10.54
CA THR A 50 -5.31 -17.81 11.45
C THR A 50 -6.83 -17.64 11.52
N ASN A 51 -7.33 -17.13 12.64
CA ASN A 51 -8.70 -16.63 12.82
C ASN A 51 -8.77 -15.09 12.84
N GLY A 52 -7.68 -14.41 12.44
CA GLY A 52 -7.51 -12.95 12.53
C GLY A 52 -6.77 -12.48 13.78
N THR A 53 -6.44 -13.35 14.72
CA THR A 53 -5.65 -13.01 15.92
C THR A 53 -4.71 -14.15 16.34
N ASP A 54 -5.24 -15.36 16.50
CA ASP A 54 -4.47 -16.56 16.79
C ASP A 54 -3.88 -17.13 15.51
N VAL A 55 -2.65 -17.66 15.60
CA VAL A 55 -2.01 -18.40 14.50
C VAL A 55 -1.55 -19.76 15.01
N VAL A 56 -2.00 -20.82 14.34
CA VAL A 56 -1.61 -22.22 14.62
C VAL A 56 -1.00 -22.84 13.38
N GLN A 57 -0.14 -23.84 13.55
CA GLN A 57 0.36 -24.65 12.44
C GLN A 57 -0.37 -25.98 12.35
N THR A 58 -0.58 -26.44 11.12
CA THR A 58 -1.13 -27.78 10.87
C THR A 58 -0.20 -28.89 11.38
N ASP A 59 -0.80 -29.99 11.86
CA ASP A 59 -0.06 -31.17 12.30
C ASP A 59 0.51 -31.99 11.13
N GLN A 60 1.12 -33.15 11.41
CA GLN A 60 1.71 -34.04 10.40
C GLN A 60 0.73 -34.57 9.35
N LYS A 61 -0.59 -34.51 9.63
CA LYS A 61 -1.66 -34.91 8.71
C LYS A 61 -2.33 -33.70 8.05
N GLY A 62 -1.82 -32.49 8.28
CA GLY A 62 -2.38 -31.25 7.77
C GLY A 62 -3.57 -30.72 8.56
N TYR A 63 -3.89 -31.28 9.73
CA TYR A 63 -5.03 -30.87 10.56
C TYR A 63 -4.70 -29.62 11.39
N TYR A 64 -5.67 -28.72 11.53
CA TYR A 64 -5.59 -27.58 12.45
C TYR A 64 -6.89 -27.40 13.24
N GLN A 65 -6.79 -26.65 14.34
CA GLN A 65 -7.92 -26.26 15.18
C GLN A 65 -7.68 -24.86 15.75
N LEU A 66 -8.69 -24.00 15.65
CA LEU A 66 -8.67 -22.62 16.12
C LEU A 66 -9.94 -22.32 16.91
N PRO A 67 -9.87 -21.53 17.98
CA PRO A 67 -11.08 -20.95 18.57
C PRO A 67 -11.75 -20.02 17.56
N VAL A 68 -13.08 -20.02 17.52
CA VAL A 68 -13.86 -19.16 16.64
C VAL A 68 -15.06 -18.53 17.35
N GLY A 69 -15.28 -17.24 17.11
CA GLY A 69 -16.51 -16.51 17.48
C GLY A 69 -17.52 -16.52 16.32
N ASP A 70 -18.58 -15.73 16.43
CA ASP A 70 -19.61 -15.62 15.38
C ASP A 70 -19.31 -14.54 14.33
N ASP A 71 -18.11 -13.95 14.38
CA ASP A 71 -17.68 -12.83 13.55
C ASP A 71 -16.15 -12.90 13.37
N GLN A 72 -15.71 -13.83 12.53
CA GLN A 72 -14.29 -14.07 12.26
C GLN A 72 -14.05 -14.60 10.84
N ILE A 73 -12.87 -14.34 10.30
CA ILE A 73 -12.41 -14.89 9.03
C ILE A 73 -11.28 -15.87 9.31
N ILE A 74 -11.47 -17.11 8.88
CA ILE A 74 -10.46 -18.16 9.00
C ILE A 74 -9.64 -18.16 7.72
N ALA A 75 -8.31 -18.03 7.81
CA ALA A 75 -7.46 -17.88 6.64
C ALA A 75 -6.20 -18.75 6.73
N VAL A 76 -5.79 -19.34 5.60
CA VAL A 76 -4.48 -19.99 5.47
C VAL A 76 -3.43 -18.95 5.09
N ILE A 77 -2.31 -18.93 5.82
CA ILE A 77 -1.16 -18.11 5.45
C ILE A 77 -0.37 -18.88 4.41
N LYS A 78 -0.59 -18.52 3.14
CA LYS A 78 0.02 -19.18 1.98
C LYS A 78 1.54 -19.34 2.19
N PRO A 79 2.09 -20.56 2.22
CA PRO A 79 3.54 -20.79 2.30
C PRO A 79 4.21 -20.49 0.95
N ALA A 80 5.54 -20.34 0.98
CA ALA A 80 6.33 -20.28 -0.25
C ALA A 80 6.26 -21.62 -1.01
N GLY A 81 6.35 -21.57 -2.34
CA GLY A 81 6.29 -22.76 -3.19
C GLY A 81 4.88 -23.33 -3.42
N TYR A 82 3.84 -22.60 -3.04
CA TYR A 82 2.44 -22.98 -3.25
C TYR A 82 1.63 -21.80 -3.79
N LYS A 83 0.49 -22.08 -4.40
CA LYS A 83 -0.55 -21.13 -4.78
C LYS A 83 -1.85 -21.46 -4.05
N VAL A 84 -2.63 -20.43 -3.81
CA VAL A 84 -4.04 -20.56 -3.42
C VAL A 84 -4.91 -20.49 -4.68
N PRO A 85 -6.13 -21.05 -4.67
CA PRO A 85 -7.06 -20.88 -5.78
C PRO A 85 -7.35 -19.40 -6.04
N LEU A 86 -7.66 -19.07 -7.28
CA LEU A 86 -8.13 -17.74 -7.65
C LEU A 86 -9.61 -17.83 -8.03
N ASN A 87 -10.39 -16.80 -7.72
CA ASN A 87 -11.71 -16.66 -8.33
C ASN A 87 -11.58 -16.15 -9.78
N GLU A 88 -12.73 -15.97 -10.44
CA GLU A 88 -12.78 -15.49 -11.82
C GLU A 88 -12.18 -14.10 -12.03
N ASP A 89 -11.98 -13.31 -10.97
CA ASP A 89 -11.43 -11.96 -11.00
C ASP A 89 -9.95 -11.88 -10.60
N ASN A 90 -9.27 -13.03 -10.53
CA ASN A 90 -7.88 -13.17 -10.07
C ASN A 90 -7.67 -12.80 -8.58
N LEU A 91 -8.72 -12.82 -7.77
CA LEU A 91 -8.61 -12.61 -6.33
C LEU A 91 -8.24 -13.94 -5.63
N PRO A 92 -7.17 -13.96 -4.81
CA PRO A 92 -6.78 -15.12 -4.00
C PRO A 92 -7.88 -15.62 -3.05
N GLN A 93 -8.17 -16.92 -3.08
CA GLN A 93 -9.20 -17.58 -2.27
C GLN A 93 -8.54 -18.38 -1.13
N PHE A 94 -8.01 -17.67 -0.14
CA PHE A 94 -7.24 -18.24 0.98
C PHE A 94 -7.99 -18.22 2.32
N PHE A 95 -9.29 -17.88 2.30
CA PHE A 95 -10.06 -17.64 3.52
C PHE A 95 -11.47 -18.23 3.46
N TYR A 96 -12.11 -18.29 4.62
CA TYR A 96 -13.51 -18.60 4.83
C TYR A 96 -14.09 -17.60 5.82
N ASN A 97 -15.11 -16.85 5.38
CA ASN A 97 -15.84 -15.95 6.27
C ASN A 97 -16.75 -16.79 7.18
N HIS A 98 -16.63 -16.60 8.49
CA HIS A 98 -17.52 -17.19 9.48
C HIS A 98 -18.31 -16.08 10.17
N LYS A 99 -19.46 -15.74 9.58
CA LYS A 99 -20.45 -14.81 10.11
C LYS A 99 -21.84 -15.45 10.03
N PRO A 100 -22.24 -16.33 10.96
CA PRO A 100 -23.47 -17.10 10.86
C PRO A 100 -24.73 -16.25 10.65
N ASN A 101 -24.74 -15.05 11.24
CA ASN A 101 -25.82 -14.09 11.15
C ASN A 101 -25.61 -13.01 10.07
N GLY A 102 -24.47 -13.04 9.38
CA GLY A 102 -24.03 -12.01 8.44
C GLY A 102 -23.66 -10.69 9.13
N SER A 103 -23.26 -9.74 8.31
CA SER A 103 -22.99 -8.36 8.73
C SER A 103 -24.26 -7.65 9.21
N PRO A 104 -24.13 -6.59 10.03
CA PRO A 104 -25.27 -5.72 10.35
C PRO A 104 -25.91 -5.11 9.10
N ALA A 105 -27.14 -4.60 9.26
CA ALA A 105 -27.81 -3.87 8.21
C ALA A 105 -27.14 -2.50 7.99
N LEU A 106 -26.40 -2.38 6.89
CA LEU A 106 -25.61 -1.20 6.53
C LEU A 106 -26.05 -0.64 5.16
N LYS A 107 -25.71 0.63 4.90
CA LYS A 107 -25.91 1.32 3.61
C LYS A 107 -25.27 0.54 2.47
N TYR A 108 -24.02 0.13 2.67
CA TYR A 108 -23.31 -0.78 1.78
C TYR A 108 -23.30 -2.15 2.43
N LYS A 109 -23.72 -3.17 1.67
CA LYS A 109 -23.89 -4.51 2.22
C LYS A 109 -22.54 -5.12 2.55
N GLY A 110 -22.48 -5.81 3.69
CA GLY A 110 -21.37 -6.67 4.04
C GLY A 110 -21.59 -8.13 3.67
N VAL A 111 -20.87 -9.00 4.38
CA VAL A 111 -20.94 -10.45 4.29
C VAL A 111 -22.36 -10.95 4.54
N SER A 112 -22.90 -11.71 3.60
CA SER A 112 -24.20 -12.37 3.78
C SER A 112 -24.12 -13.48 4.84
N PRO A 113 -25.22 -13.84 5.52
CA PRO A 113 -25.21 -14.90 6.53
C PRO A 113 -24.58 -16.20 6.02
N THR A 114 -23.51 -16.65 6.68
CA THR A 114 -22.74 -17.82 6.24
C THR A 114 -23.37 -19.13 6.71
N GLY A 115 -24.38 -19.04 7.60
CA GLY A 115 -24.95 -20.19 8.29
C GLY A 115 -24.03 -20.74 9.39
N PRO A 116 -24.40 -21.87 10.02
CA PRO A 116 -23.62 -22.47 11.09
C PRO A 116 -22.22 -22.89 10.61
N LEU A 117 -21.25 -22.90 11.53
CA LEU A 117 -19.89 -23.32 11.24
C LEU A 117 -19.87 -24.71 10.57
N PRO A 118 -19.25 -24.86 9.38
CA PRO A 118 -19.11 -26.16 8.73
C PRO A 118 -18.33 -27.14 9.62
N LYS A 119 -18.57 -28.44 9.43
CA LYS A 119 -17.84 -29.49 10.17
C LYS A 119 -16.32 -29.41 9.98
N LEU A 120 -15.90 -28.99 8.79
CA LEU A 120 -14.51 -28.79 8.39
C LEU A 120 -14.42 -27.54 7.51
N VAL A 121 -13.43 -26.69 7.80
CA VAL A 121 -13.02 -25.57 6.94
C VAL A 121 -11.67 -25.97 6.33
N ASN A 122 -11.67 -26.43 5.09
CA ASN A 122 -10.45 -26.94 4.45
C ASN A 122 -9.85 -25.91 3.49
N PHE A 123 -8.53 -25.93 3.37
CA PHE A 123 -7.79 -25.13 2.39
C PHE A 123 -7.03 -26.04 1.43
N PHE A 124 -6.97 -25.63 0.17
CA PHE A 124 -6.39 -26.41 -0.93
C PHE A 124 -5.26 -25.60 -1.54
N LEU A 125 -4.03 -26.06 -1.37
CA LEU A 125 -2.84 -25.37 -1.85
C LEU A 125 -2.20 -26.16 -2.98
N SER A 126 -2.05 -25.56 -4.15
CA SER A 126 -1.39 -26.21 -5.27
C SER A 126 0.10 -25.91 -5.30
N PRO A 127 0.98 -26.90 -5.49
CA PRO A 127 2.40 -26.67 -5.64
C PRO A 127 2.71 -25.70 -6.76
N ALA A 128 3.64 -24.78 -6.52
CA ALA A 128 4.06 -23.81 -7.50
C ALA A 128 5.57 -23.60 -7.43
N LYS A 129 6.19 -23.48 -8.60
CA LYS A 129 7.56 -23.00 -8.69
C LYS A 129 7.54 -21.48 -8.49
N GLU A 130 8.18 -21.02 -7.42
CA GLU A 130 8.43 -19.60 -7.16
C GLU A 130 9.91 -19.31 -7.37
N ASP A 131 10.21 -18.16 -7.98
CA ASP A 131 11.58 -17.66 -8.06
C ASP A 131 11.87 -16.82 -6.80
N SER A 132 13.07 -16.94 -6.24
CA SER A 132 13.54 -16.04 -5.18
C SER A 132 13.74 -14.61 -5.71
N ASN A 133 13.84 -14.45 -7.03
CA ASN A 133 13.89 -13.18 -7.72
C ASN A 133 12.56 -12.94 -8.44
N PHE A 134 11.76 -12.03 -7.90
CA PHE A 134 10.42 -11.77 -8.43
C PHE A 134 10.08 -10.28 -8.30
N THR A 135 9.00 -9.87 -8.95
CA THR A 135 8.51 -8.48 -8.86
C THR A 135 7.06 -8.47 -8.40
N ALA A 136 6.72 -7.58 -7.48
CA ALA A 136 5.34 -7.24 -7.15
C ALA A 136 4.97 -5.90 -7.82
N LEU A 137 3.75 -5.80 -8.34
CA LEU A 137 3.18 -4.56 -8.86
C LEU A 137 2.33 -3.88 -7.77
N ILE A 138 2.58 -2.61 -7.48
CA ILE A 138 1.94 -1.89 -6.39
C ILE A 138 1.18 -0.68 -6.92
N PHE A 139 -0.08 -0.57 -6.55
CA PHE A 139 -0.93 0.60 -6.79
C PHE A 139 -1.20 1.31 -5.46
N GLY A 140 -0.96 2.63 -5.40
CA GLY A 140 -1.46 3.50 -4.34
C GLY A 140 -2.73 4.21 -4.80
N ASP A 141 -3.69 4.35 -3.89
CA ASP A 141 -4.93 5.14 -3.97
C ASP A 141 -5.55 5.24 -5.38
N PRO A 142 -6.11 4.14 -5.95
CA PRO A 142 -6.97 4.24 -7.12
C PRO A 142 -8.14 5.21 -6.91
N GLN A 143 -8.78 5.16 -5.75
CA GLN A 143 -9.69 6.14 -5.15
C GLN A 143 -10.63 6.86 -6.14
N ALA A 144 -11.31 6.09 -6.98
CA ALA A 144 -12.31 6.62 -7.89
C ALA A 144 -13.62 6.88 -7.15
N TYR A 145 -14.17 8.08 -7.28
CA TYR A 145 -15.44 8.50 -6.67
C TYR A 145 -16.66 8.19 -7.55
N ASN A 146 -16.44 7.82 -8.81
CA ASN A 146 -17.50 7.50 -9.77
C ASN A 146 -16.95 6.64 -10.92
N LEU A 147 -17.84 6.20 -11.83
CA LEU A 147 -17.48 5.35 -12.96
C LEU A 147 -16.60 6.04 -14.02
N GLU A 148 -16.65 7.37 -14.14
CA GLU A 148 -15.79 8.12 -15.05
C GLU A 148 -14.34 8.10 -14.55
N GLU A 149 -14.13 8.35 -13.26
CA GLU A 149 -12.81 8.23 -12.63
C GLU A 149 -12.30 6.77 -12.65
N MET A 150 -13.19 5.78 -12.54
CA MET A 150 -12.83 4.38 -12.74
C MET A 150 -12.35 4.10 -14.17
N ASP A 151 -12.96 4.73 -15.17
CA ASP A 151 -12.51 4.65 -16.56
C ASP A 151 -11.16 5.38 -16.76
N TYR A 152 -10.93 6.51 -16.08
CA TYR A 152 -9.63 7.17 -16.04
C TYR A 152 -8.53 6.27 -15.44
N PHE A 153 -8.81 5.57 -14.34
CA PHE A 153 -7.92 4.57 -13.77
C PHE A 153 -7.61 3.45 -14.77
N ALA A 154 -8.65 2.88 -15.36
CA ALA A 154 -8.54 1.76 -16.29
C ALA A 154 -7.75 2.14 -17.56
N LYS A 155 -8.01 3.32 -18.12
CA LYS A 155 -7.34 3.82 -19.33
C LYS A 155 -5.93 4.33 -19.05
N GLY A 156 -5.75 5.07 -17.97
CA GLY A 156 -4.50 5.78 -17.67
C GLY A 156 -3.44 4.93 -16.98
N VAL A 157 -3.83 3.90 -16.22
CA VAL A 157 -2.91 3.10 -15.41
C VAL A 157 -2.99 1.61 -15.75
N VAL A 158 -4.17 1.00 -15.62
CA VAL A 158 -4.33 -0.46 -15.79
C VAL A 158 -3.92 -0.90 -17.20
N SER A 159 -4.26 -0.13 -18.23
CA SER A 159 -3.94 -0.45 -19.63
C SER A 159 -2.44 -0.61 -19.89
N GLU A 160 -1.55 0.07 -19.14
CA GLU A 160 -0.10 -0.05 -19.31
C GLU A 160 0.46 -1.38 -18.83
N VAL A 161 -0.27 -2.07 -17.93
CA VAL A 161 0.18 -3.29 -17.25
C VAL A 161 -0.76 -4.48 -17.52
N GLU A 162 -1.72 -4.33 -18.41
CA GLU A 162 -2.61 -5.40 -18.86
C GLU A 162 -1.81 -6.58 -19.42
N GLY A 163 -2.07 -7.77 -18.88
CA GLY A 163 -1.36 -9.00 -19.25
C GLY A 163 0.13 -9.04 -18.89
N THR A 164 0.59 -8.17 -17.98
CA THR A 164 2.01 -8.05 -17.61
C THR A 164 2.63 -9.41 -17.24
N LYS A 165 3.88 -9.61 -17.67
CA LYS A 165 4.73 -10.74 -17.28
C LYS A 165 5.88 -10.34 -16.37
N ARG A 166 5.96 -9.04 -16.03
CA ARG A 166 7.01 -8.49 -15.19
C ARG A 166 6.79 -8.83 -13.72
N ALA A 167 5.54 -8.81 -13.27
CA ALA A 167 5.14 -9.06 -11.89
C ALA A 167 4.43 -10.41 -11.74
N VAL A 168 4.57 -11.02 -10.56
CA VAL A 168 3.97 -12.33 -10.24
C VAL A 168 2.67 -12.21 -9.45
N PHE A 169 2.45 -11.07 -8.80
CA PHE A 169 1.19 -10.64 -8.20
C PHE A 169 1.16 -9.11 -8.13
N GLY A 170 -0.02 -8.55 -7.86
CA GLY A 170 -0.17 -7.13 -7.51
C GLY A 170 -0.81 -6.91 -6.15
N LEU A 171 -0.63 -5.69 -5.62
CA LEU A 171 -1.20 -5.22 -4.37
C LEU A 171 -1.64 -3.76 -4.52
N SER A 172 -2.90 -3.47 -4.19
CA SER A 172 -3.37 -2.09 -4.02
C SER A 172 -3.32 -1.71 -2.54
N LEU A 173 -2.72 -0.56 -2.22
CA LEU A 173 -2.48 -0.07 -0.87
C LEU A 173 -3.63 0.81 -0.35
N GLY A 174 -4.86 0.31 -0.41
CA GLY A 174 -6.02 1.02 0.14
C GLY A 174 -6.55 2.12 -0.75
N ASP A 175 -7.67 2.68 -0.31
CA ASP A 175 -8.48 3.64 -1.03
C ASP A 175 -8.73 3.17 -2.46
N LEU A 176 -9.31 1.98 -2.57
CA LEU A 176 -9.68 1.38 -3.84
C LEU A 176 -10.78 2.21 -4.52
N VAL A 177 -11.65 2.83 -3.72
CA VAL A 177 -12.76 3.69 -4.14
C VAL A 177 -12.84 4.95 -3.26
N GLY A 178 -13.61 5.95 -3.69
CA GLY A 178 -13.79 7.21 -2.96
C GLY A 178 -15.10 7.25 -2.16
N ASN A 179 -15.16 6.62 -0.98
CA ASN A 179 -16.34 6.58 -0.07
C ASN A 179 -17.58 5.87 -0.62
N ASP A 180 -17.45 5.14 -1.73
CA ASP A 180 -18.55 4.41 -2.35
C ASP A 180 -18.16 2.95 -2.63
N PRO A 181 -18.25 2.06 -1.62
CA PRO A 181 -18.04 0.61 -1.77
C PRO A 181 -18.84 -0.06 -2.89
N SER A 182 -19.90 0.56 -3.45
CA SER A 182 -20.56 0.03 -4.65
C SER A 182 -19.63 -0.03 -5.88
N LEU A 183 -18.53 0.74 -5.86
CA LEU A 183 -17.51 0.78 -6.89
C LEU A 183 -16.45 -0.33 -6.76
N PHE A 184 -16.46 -1.16 -5.70
CA PHE A 184 -15.52 -2.28 -5.58
C PHE A 184 -15.61 -3.28 -6.73
N ALA A 185 -16.82 -3.57 -7.23
CA ALA A 185 -17.00 -4.45 -8.39
C ALA A 185 -16.45 -3.82 -9.69
N PRO A 186 -16.77 -2.56 -10.04
CA PRO A 186 -16.09 -1.82 -11.12
C PRO A 186 -14.57 -1.79 -11.01
N TYR A 187 -14.04 -1.52 -9.81
CA TYR A 187 -12.61 -1.54 -9.50
C TYR A 187 -12.00 -2.92 -9.79
N THR A 188 -12.59 -3.97 -9.24
CA THR A 188 -12.14 -5.36 -9.41
C THR A 188 -12.12 -5.74 -10.89
N LYS A 189 -13.15 -5.36 -11.65
CA LYS A 189 -13.22 -5.60 -13.09
C LYS A 189 -12.11 -4.86 -13.86
N ALA A 190 -11.77 -3.64 -13.46
CA ALA A 190 -10.65 -2.93 -14.05
C ALA A 190 -9.33 -3.67 -13.76
N VAL A 191 -9.03 -3.92 -12.49
CA VAL A 191 -7.78 -4.57 -12.05
C VAL A 191 -7.60 -5.99 -12.58
N LYS A 192 -8.68 -6.77 -12.72
CA LYS A 192 -8.66 -8.11 -13.32
C LYS A 192 -7.90 -8.15 -14.65
N ARG A 193 -7.97 -7.08 -15.45
CA ARG A 193 -7.29 -6.96 -16.76
C ARG A 193 -5.77 -7.04 -16.66
N VAL A 194 -5.18 -6.73 -15.50
CA VAL A 194 -3.74 -6.91 -15.27
C VAL A 194 -3.34 -8.38 -15.48
N GLY A 195 -4.22 -9.34 -15.14
CA GLY A 195 -4.07 -10.76 -15.47
C GLY A 195 -3.11 -11.53 -14.56
N ILE A 196 -2.89 -11.05 -13.34
CA ILE A 196 -2.09 -11.70 -12.28
C ILE A 196 -2.91 -11.74 -10.98
N PRO A 197 -2.56 -12.61 -10.00
CA PRO A 197 -3.19 -12.58 -8.68
C PRO A 197 -3.14 -11.18 -8.08
N TRP A 198 -4.27 -10.70 -7.56
CA TRP A 198 -4.35 -9.35 -7.00
C TRP A 198 -4.79 -9.36 -5.54
N TYR A 199 -3.94 -8.79 -4.69
CA TYR A 199 -4.19 -8.57 -3.28
C TYR A 199 -4.69 -7.13 -3.08
N ASN A 200 -5.55 -6.93 -2.09
CA ASN A 200 -6.03 -5.59 -1.73
C ASN A 200 -5.75 -5.33 -0.25
N LEU A 201 -5.49 -4.08 0.05
CA LEU A 201 -5.50 -3.50 1.38
C LEU A 201 -6.70 -2.55 1.42
N ILE A 202 -7.35 -2.41 2.57
CA ILE A 202 -8.39 -1.42 2.83
C ILE A 202 -7.76 -0.04 3.12
N GLY A 203 -8.40 1.04 2.68
CA GLY A 203 -8.09 2.41 3.09
C GLY A 203 -9.28 3.11 3.74
N ASN A 204 -9.09 4.35 4.18
CA ASN A 204 -10.13 5.06 4.94
C ASN A 204 -11.34 5.48 4.08
N HIS A 205 -11.26 5.38 2.76
CA HIS A 205 -12.38 5.61 1.84
C HIS A 205 -13.11 4.31 1.43
N ASP A 206 -12.62 3.16 1.88
CA ASP A 206 -13.17 1.84 1.56
C ASP A 206 -14.18 1.33 2.62
N ILE A 207 -14.40 2.10 3.69
CA ILE A 207 -15.12 1.66 4.89
C ILE A 207 -16.64 1.95 4.87
N ASN A 208 -17.36 1.27 5.75
CA ASN A 208 -18.73 1.53 6.12
C ASN A 208 -18.82 2.66 7.16
N PHE A 209 -19.18 3.87 6.71
CA PHE A 209 -19.30 5.05 7.59
C PHE A 209 -20.54 5.07 8.50
N ASP A 210 -21.49 4.17 8.31
CA ASP A 210 -22.74 4.10 9.05
C ASP A 210 -22.70 3.16 10.28
N VAL A 211 -21.51 3.03 10.88
CA VAL A 211 -21.26 2.22 12.07
C VAL A 211 -20.89 3.07 13.28
N GLN A 212 -20.93 2.47 14.47
CA GLN A 212 -20.52 3.10 15.74
C GLN A 212 -19.37 2.35 16.43
N ASP A 213 -18.95 1.22 15.85
CA ASP A 213 -17.90 0.33 16.34
C ASP A 213 -17.02 -0.04 15.13
N ASP A 214 -15.71 0.07 15.31
CA ASP A 214 -14.66 -0.22 14.33
C ASP A 214 -14.71 -1.63 13.79
N ARG A 215 -15.19 -2.58 14.59
CA ARG A 215 -15.37 -3.96 14.15
C ARG A 215 -16.32 -4.15 12.97
N TYR A 216 -17.13 -3.14 12.63
CA TYR A 216 -18.09 -3.20 11.54
C TYR A 216 -17.71 -2.27 10.37
N SER A 217 -16.59 -1.54 10.45
CA SER A 217 -16.23 -0.55 9.43
C SER A 217 -15.74 -1.18 8.13
N ASP A 218 -15.33 -2.44 8.11
CA ASP A 218 -14.78 -3.13 6.94
C ASP A 218 -15.73 -4.17 6.33
N GLU A 219 -16.98 -4.26 6.78
CA GLU A 219 -17.93 -5.31 6.38
C GLU A 219 -18.14 -5.42 4.86
N SER A 220 -18.24 -4.27 4.17
CA SER A 220 -18.32 -4.25 2.71
C SER A 220 -17.02 -4.66 2.04
N TYR A 221 -15.86 -4.33 2.62
CA TYR A 221 -14.56 -4.80 2.11
C TYR A 221 -14.44 -6.32 2.27
N GLU A 222 -14.79 -6.86 3.44
CA GLU A 222 -14.72 -8.29 3.74
C GLU A 222 -15.59 -9.14 2.81
N ALA A 223 -16.75 -8.62 2.42
CA ALA A 223 -17.64 -9.27 1.46
C ALA A 223 -17.04 -9.42 0.06
N HIS A 224 -16.14 -8.50 -0.34
CA HIS A 224 -15.55 -8.48 -1.68
C HIS A 224 -14.17 -9.13 -1.73
N PHE A 225 -13.36 -8.91 -0.69
CA PHE A 225 -11.92 -9.22 -0.73
C PHE A 225 -11.46 -10.19 0.36
N GLY A 226 -12.29 -10.46 1.37
CA GLY A 226 -11.93 -11.29 2.51
C GLY A 226 -11.26 -10.49 3.63
N PRO A 227 -10.34 -11.09 4.41
CA PRO A 227 -9.84 -10.46 5.62
C PRO A 227 -9.09 -9.15 5.32
N ALA A 228 -9.33 -8.12 6.13
CA ALA A 228 -8.58 -6.86 6.08
C ALA A 228 -7.14 -7.01 6.63
N ASP A 229 -6.94 -7.98 7.53
CA ASP A 229 -5.66 -8.34 8.12
C ASP A 229 -5.23 -9.75 7.68
N TYR A 230 -4.13 -9.87 6.94
CA TYR A 230 -3.65 -11.17 6.46
C TYR A 230 -2.16 -11.20 6.16
N ALA A 231 -1.62 -12.41 6.00
CA ALA A 231 -0.23 -12.61 5.64
C ALA A 231 -0.06 -13.72 4.60
N PHE A 232 1.03 -13.63 3.84
CA PHE A 232 1.43 -14.68 2.91
C PHE A 232 2.93 -14.66 2.64
N ASN A 233 3.45 -15.77 2.13
CA ASN A 233 4.85 -15.89 1.73
C ASN A 233 4.97 -15.95 0.21
N TYR A 234 6.03 -15.36 -0.34
CA TYR A 234 6.49 -15.62 -1.69
C TYR A 234 8.02 -15.65 -1.67
N GLY A 235 8.63 -16.79 -2.04
CA GLY A 235 10.07 -16.98 -1.88
C GLY A 235 10.57 -16.66 -0.46
N ASP A 236 11.60 -15.83 -0.35
CA ASP A 236 12.24 -15.42 0.91
C ASP A 236 11.60 -14.19 1.58
N VAL A 237 10.40 -13.80 1.12
CA VAL A 237 9.65 -12.65 1.60
C VAL A 237 8.38 -13.10 2.31
N HIS A 238 8.09 -12.48 3.44
CA HIS A 238 6.87 -12.64 4.20
C HIS A 238 6.13 -11.29 4.23
N PHE A 239 4.93 -11.28 3.65
CA PHE A 239 4.08 -10.10 3.51
C PHE A 239 3.04 -10.12 4.63
N ILE A 240 2.88 -8.99 5.32
CA ILE A 240 1.86 -8.77 6.34
C ILE A 240 1.08 -7.51 5.93
N ILE A 241 -0.22 -7.68 5.70
CA ILE A 241 -1.15 -6.65 5.24
C ILE A 241 -2.08 -6.37 6.40
N LEU A 242 -2.19 -5.10 6.81
CA LEU A 242 -2.91 -4.70 8.02
C LEU A 242 -3.74 -3.45 7.78
N ASP A 243 -4.99 -3.50 8.20
CA ASP A 243 -5.89 -2.35 8.22
C ASP A 243 -5.49 -1.38 9.33
N ASP A 244 -4.96 -0.22 8.97
CA ASP A 244 -4.59 0.80 9.96
C ASP A 244 -5.63 1.91 10.14
N ILE A 245 -6.87 1.68 9.73
CA ILE A 245 -7.96 2.62 9.86
C ILE A 245 -8.74 2.31 11.14
N ILE A 246 -8.68 3.21 12.13
CA ILE A 246 -9.55 3.16 13.31
C ILE A 246 -10.73 4.10 13.08
N TYR A 247 -11.93 3.55 12.87
CA TYR A 247 -13.15 4.28 12.60
C TYR A 247 -14.35 3.77 13.42
N PRO A 248 -15.17 4.63 14.05
CA PRO A 248 -14.97 6.07 14.19
C PRO A 248 -13.76 6.39 15.08
N ASP A 249 -13.21 7.60 14.92
CA ASP A 249 -12.14 8.09 15.77
C ASP A 249 -12.56 8.01 17.27
N PRO A 250 -11.86 7.20 18.09
CA PRO A 250 -12.24 6.97 19.48
C PRO A 250 -12.05 8.22 20.36
N ARG A 251 -11.36 9.26 19.86
CA ARG A 251 -11.22 10.56 20.52
C ARG A 251 -12.46 11.44 20.33
N GLY A 252 -13.39 11.03 19.47
CA GLY A 252 -14.66 11.69 19.18
C GLY A 252 -14.75 12.17 17.73
N GLY A 253 -15.98 12.25 17.22
CA GLY A 253 -16.27 12.70 15.85
C GLY A 253 -16.64 11.55 14.91
N LYS A 254 -16.73 11.88 13.61
CA LYS A 254 -16.98 10.94 12.50
C LYS A 254 -15.77 10.80 11.56
N SER A 255 -14.58 11.16 12.05
CA SER A 255 -13.31 10.95 11.34
C SER A 255 -12.75 9.56 11.65
N TYR A 256 -11.61 9.22 11.06
CA TYR A 256 -10.80 8.06 11.41
C TYR A 256 -9.51 8.49 12.11
N TRP A 257 -8.78 7.53 12.67
CA TRP A 257 -7.44 7.73 13.20
C TRP A 257 -6.52 6.61 12.72
N GLY A 258 -5.34 6.94 12.17
CA GLY A 258 -4.34 5.95 11.80
C GLY A 258 -3.77 5.24 13.04
N GLY A 259 -3.73 3.91 13.04
CA GLY A 259 -3.16 3.13 14.14
C GLY A 259 -3.50 1.66 14.05
N LEU A 260 -3.12 0.87 15.06
CA LEU A 260 -3.40 -0.57 15.07
C LEU A 260 -4.23 -0.96 16.29
N ARG A 261 -5.16 -1.87 16.06
CA ARG A 261 -5.92 -2.56 17.10
C ARG A 261 -5.03 -3.55 17.84
N ALA A 262 -5.38 -3.83 19.09
CA ALA A 262 -4.66 -4.83 19.89
C ALA A 262 -4.68 -6.23 19.27
N GLY A 263 -5.79 -6.63 18.64
CA GLY A 263 -5.91 -7.92 17.96
C GLY A 263 -4.94 -8.07 16.77
N GLN A 264 -4.70 -6.98 16.04
CA GLN A 264 -3.76 -6.96 14.92
C GLN A 264 -2.31 -7.11 15.38
N LEU A 265 -1.93 -6.40 16.45
CA LEU A 265 -0.60 -6.56 17.04
C LEU A 265 -0.39 -7.99 17.58
N GLU A 266 -1.42 -8.60 18.17
CA GLU A 266 -1.36 -9.99 18.60
C GLU A 266 -1.31 -10.97 17.41
N PHE A 267 -2.02 -10.69 16.31
CA PHE A 267 -1.87 -11.42 15.05
C PHE A 267 -0.44 -11.37 14.53
N VAL A 268 0.16 -10.19 14.39
CA VAL A 268 1.55 -10.03 13.94
C VAL A 268 2.50 -10.81 14.83
N LYS A 269 2.34 -10.68 16.16
CA LYS A 269 3.14 -11.43 17.14
C LYS A 269 2.99 -12.95 16.96
N ASN A 270 1.78 -13.43 16.75
CA ASN A 270 1.48 -14.85 16.60
C ASN A 270 1.98 -15.42 15.26
N ASP A 271 1.88 -14.65 14.19
CA ASP A 271 2.37 -15.02 12.88
C ASP A 271 3.90 -15.10 12.86
N LEU A 272 4.57 -14.05 13.34
CA LEU A 272 6.04 -13.97 13.37
C LEU A 272 6.70 -15.08 14.22
N LYS A 273 5.98 -15.75 15.14
CA LYS A 273 6.49 -16.94 15.85
C LYS A 273 6.95 -18.05 14.89
N TYR A 274 6.31 -18.16 13.73
CA TYR A 274 6.58 -19.20 12.74
C TYR A 274 7.42 -18.71 11.55
N VAL A 275 7.80 -17.43 11.51
CA VAL A 275 8.53 -16.83 10.39
C VAL A 275 10.04 -16.81 10.67
N PRO A 276 10.87 -17.46 9.83
CA PRO A 276 12.32 -17.44 9.99
C PRO A 276 12.89 -16.02 9.98
N LYS A 277 13.83 -15.74 10.90
CA LYS A 277 14.41 -14.40 11.09
C LYS A 277 15.23 -13.88 9.91
N ASN A 278 15.65 -14.74 9.00
CA ASN A 278 16.40 -14.36 7.79
C ASN A 278 15.50 -13.87 6.64
N LYS A 279 14.18 -14.01 6.73
CA LYS A 279 13.24 -13.48 5.72
C LYS A 279 13.24 -11.95 5.68
N LEU A 280 12.82 -11.41 4.54
CA LEU A 280 12.37 -10.02 4.47
C LEU A 280 10.92 -9.96 4.96
N ILE A 281 10.65 -9.11 5.95
CA ILE A 281 9.29 -8.77 6.35
C ILE A 281 8.86 -7.53 5.58
N VAL A 282 7.83 -7.65 4.75
CA VAL A 282 7.17 -6.52 4.08
C VAL A 282 5.85 -6.27 4.77
N LEU A 283 5.70 -5.11 5.38
CA LEU A 283 4.42 -4.67 5.94
C LEU A 283 3.73 -3.70 4.98
N ALA A 284 2.41 -3.79 4.86
CA ALA A 284 1.60 -2.86 4.08
C ALA A 284 0.43 -2.36 4.92
N PHE A 285 0.26 -1.04 4.92
CA PHE A 285 -0.78 -0.27 5.59
C PHE A 285 -1.26 0.83 4.65
N HIS A 286 -2.35 1.52 4.95
CA HIS A 286 -2.84 2.58 4.07
C HIS A 286 -2.25 3.92 4.52
N ILE A 287 -2.43 4.25 5.80
CA ILE A 287 -1.92 5.48 6.40
C ILE A 287 -0.41 5.31 6.68
N PRO A 288 0.42 6.33 6.44
CA PRO A 288 1.85 6.19 6.69
C PRO A 288 2.13 6.10 8.19
N ILE A 289 2.94 5.12 8.61
CA ILE A 289 3.27 4.87 10.03
C ILE A 289 4.17 5.96 10.66
N GLY A 290 4.40 7.07 9.97
CA GLY A 290 5.23 8.19 10.40
C GLY A 290 4.43 9.46 10.66
N PHE A 291 5.13 10.58 10.82
CA PHE A 291 4.49 11.88 10.77
C PHE A 291 4.07 12.16 9.32
N ALA A 292 2.77 12.00 9.02
CA ALA A 292 2.24 12.25 7.69
C ALA A 292 1.99 13.74 7.40
N GLY A 293 2.16 14.64 8.38
CA GLY A 293 1.84 16.07 8.31
C GLY A 293 1.28 16.56 9.66
N GLU A 294 0.93 17.85 9.78
CA GLU A 294 0.65 18.51 11.06
C GLU A 294 -0.63 18.06 11.81
N ASN A 295 -1.55 17.26 11.24
CA ASN A 295 -2.79 16.89 11.95
C ASN A 295 -3.32 15.45 11.76
N GLU A 296 -2.69 14.62 10.91
CA GLU A 296 -3.11 13.22 10.67
C GLU A 296 -1.95 12.30 11.05
N GLY A 297 -1.95 11.85 12.29
CA GLY A 297 -0.89 11.01 12.84
C GLY A 297 -1.32 9.57 12.97
N PHE A 298 -0.45 8.65 12.57
CA PHE A 298 -0.49 7.27 13.04
C PHE A 298 -0.18 7.23 14.53
N ARG A 299 -0.89 6.40 15.31
CA ARG A 299 -0.66 6.21 16.75
C ARG A 299 0.77 5.76 17.02
N GLU A 300 1.57 6.66 17.58
CA GLU A 300 2.98 6.41 17.87
C GLU A 300 3.19 5.19 18.78
N GLU A 301 2.32 4.98 19.77
CA GLU A 301 2.38 3.81 20.64
C GLU A 301 2.23 2.49 19.88
N ASP A 302 1.42 2.46 18.82
CA ASP A 302 1.18 1.26 18.03
C ASP A 302 2.36 1.01 17.09
N ARG A 303 2.96 2.07 16.54
CA ARG A 303 4.23 1.98 15.80
C ARG A 303 5.34 1.41 16.68
N ILE A 304 5.47 1.88 17.92
CA ILE A 304 6.50 1.39 18.85
C ILE A 304 6.29 -0.11 19.14
N LYS A 305 5.06 -0.54 19.44
CA LYS A 305 4.74 -1.96 19.65
C LYS A 305 5.05 -2.80 18.41
N LEU A 306 4.74 -2.30 17.22
CA LEU A 306 5.09 -2.96 15.97
C LEU A 306 6.61 -3.08 15.79
N PHE A 307 7.37 -2.02 16.09
CA PHE A 307 8.83 -2.05 16.04
C PHE A 307 9.44 -3.01 17.06
N ASP A 308 8.84 -3.16 18.25
CA ASP A 308 9.24 -4.17 19.24
C ASP A 308 9.10 -5.59 18.66
N LEU A 309 8.01 -5.89 17.94
CA LEU A 309 7.79 -7.19 17.31
C LEU A 309 8.77 -7.49 16.17
N LEU A 310 9.31 -6.45 15.54
CA LEU A 310 10.26 -6.54 14.42
C LEU A 310 11.73 -6.51 14.87
N ALA A 311 12.02 -6.43 16.17
CA ALA A 311 13.38 -6.21 16.69
C ALA A 311 14.40 -7.26 16.19
N ASP A 312 13.97 -8.51 16.02
CA ASP A 312 14.84 -9.62 15.59
C ASP A 312 14.92 -9.82 14.07
N TYR A 313 14.26 -8.98 13.26
CA TYR A 313 14.18 -9.13 11.80
C TYR A 313 15.09 -8.12 11.09
N PRO A 314 16.32 -8.49 10.66
CA PRO A 314 17.29 -7.56 10.07
C PRO A 314 16.88 -6.98 8.70
N ASN A 315 15.90 -7.60 8.03
CA ASN A 315 15.42 -7.17 6.72
C ASN A 315 13.94 -6.83 6.83
N THR A 316 13.63 -5.54 6.75
CA THR A 316 12.25 -5.04 6.83
C THR A 316 12.02 -3.92 5.81
N LEU A 317 10.80 -3.86 5.31
CA LEU A 317 10.25 -2.79 4.48
C LEU A 317 8.81 -2.57 4.93
N SER A 318 8.37 -1.32 5.02
CA SER A 318 6.94 -1.02 5.10
C SER A 318 6.47 -0.12 3.96
N LEU A 319 5.21 -0.29 3.57
CA LEU A 319 4.57 0.41 2.46
C LEU A 319 3.32 1.12 2.97
N SER A 320 3.07 2.31 2.44
CA SER A 320 1.81 3.05 2.60
C SER A 320 1.43 3.81 1.34
N ALA A 321 0.27 4.45 1.34
CA ALA A 321 -0.14 5.41 0.31
C ALA A 321 -0.83 6.62 0.98
N HIS A 322 -2.13 6.85 0.80
CA HIS A 322 -2.97 7.85 1.50
C HIS A 322 -2.68 9.33 1.19
N THR A 323 -1.42 9.74 1.18
CA THR A 323 -1.08 11.18 1.22
C THR A 323 -1.17 11.89 -0.13
N HIS A 324 -1.50 11.17 -1.21
CA HIS A 324 -1.43 11.69 -2.60
C HIS A 324 -0.14 12.45 -2.91
N ASN A 325 0.97 11.92 -2.36
CA ASN A 325 2.35 12.40 -2.43
C ASN A 325 3.26 11.16 -2.37
N GLN A 326 4.52 11.32 -2.77
CA GLN A 326 5.52 10.27 -2.71
C GLN A 326 6.65 10.66 -1.74
N LYS A 327 7.09 9.73 -0.88
CA LYS A 327 8.17 10.00 0.07
C LYS A 327 8.90 8.73 0.54
N GLN A 328 10.19 8.87 0.78
CA GLN A 328 11.02 7.88 1.48
C GLN A 328 11.18 8.28 2.95
N LEU A 329 10.72 7.43 3.88
CA LEU A 329 10.86 7.64 5.32
C LEU A 329 11.82 6.62 5.93
N PHE A 330 12.66 7.08 6.84
CA PHE A 330 13.64 6.24 7.52
C PHE A 330 13.49 6.39 9.04
N PHE A 331 13.10 5.31 9.71
CA PHE A 331 12.93 5.27 11.16
C PHE A 331 14.18 4.73 11.84
N SER A 332 14.63 5.43 12.86
CA SER A 332 15.84 5.15 13.63
C SER A 332 15.53 5.05 15.12
N GLU A 333 16.55 4.89 15.97
CA GLU A 333 16.39 4.77 17.42
C GLU A 333 15.54 5.90 18.02
N LYS A 334 15.70 7.13 17.53
CA LYS A 334 14.91 8.30 17.97
C LYS A 334 13.40 8.15 17.73
N ASP A 335 13.02 7.29 16.79
CA ASP A 335 11.63 7.05 16.38
C ASP A 335 11.06 5.76 17.00
N GLY A 336 11.82 5.12 17.91
CA GLY A 336 11.48 3.87 18.58
C GLY A 336 11.99 2.60 17.89
N TRP A 337 12.70 2.72 16.75
CA TRP A 337 13.24 1.58 16.02
C TRP A 337 14.38 0.89 16.77
N LYS A 338 14.44 -0.44 16.75
CA LYS A 338 15.33 -1.23 17.63
C LYS A 338 16.68 -1.61 17.03
N GLN A 339 16.85 -1.43 15.72
CA GLN A 339 18.06 -1.89 15.03
C GLN A 339 18.93 -0.72 14.58
N ALA A 340 20.23 -0.99 14.44
CA ALA A 340 21.20 0.04 14.03
C ALA A 340 20.96 0.57 12.61
N LYS A 341 20.55 -0.30 11.67
CA LYS A 341 20.13 0.12 10.33
C LYS A 341 18.69 0.62 10.41
N ALA A 342 18.46 1.84 9.94
CA ALA A 342 17.13 2.44 9.92
C ALA A 342 16.12 1.59 9.13
N HIS A 343 14.90 1.48 9.62
CA HIS A 343 13.79 0.88 8.90
C HIS A 343 13.34 1.79 7.78
N HIS A 344 13.19 1.24 6.58
CA HIS A 344 12.71 1.98 5.42
C HIS A 344 11.20 1.80 5.27
N HIS A 345 10.49 2.91 5.24
CA HIS A 345 9.07 3.01 4.93
C HIS A 345 8.88 3.83 3.66
N TYR A 346 8.25 3.24 2.64
CA TYR A 346 8.00 3.89 1.36
C TYR A 346 6.52 4.23 1.22
N ASN A 347 6.23 5.53 1.14
CA ASN A 347 4.90 6.04 0.81
C ASN A 347 4.77 6.11 -0.70
N VAL A 348 4.03 5.16 -1.27
CA VAL A 348 3.93 4.96 -2.71
C VAL A 348 3.11 6.09 -3.33
N GLY A 349 3.58 6.60 -4.47
CA GLY A 349 2.82 7.55 -5.29
C GLY A 349 1.50 6.95 -5.79
N THR A 350 0.51 7.80 -6.00
CA THR A 350 -0.86 7.37 -6.26
C THR A 350 -1.17 7.22 -7.75
N THR A 351 -2.02 6.25 -8.07
CA THR A 351 -2.52 5.98 -9.43
C THR A 351 -3.58 6.99 -9.86
N SER A 352 -4.33 7.54 -8.91
CA SER A 352 -5.24 8.68 -9.11
C SER A 352 -4.52 10.02 -9.17
N GLY A 353 -3.27 10.09 -8.72
CA GLY A 353 -2.53 11.35 -8.60
C GLY A 353 -3.19 12.29 -7.59
N ASN A 354 -3.39 13.55 -7.95
CA ASN A 354 -4.19 14.49 -7.16
C ASN A 354 -5.71 14.33 -7.44
N TRP A 355 -6.28 13.16 -7.13
CA TRP A 355 -7.71 12.84 -7.29
C TRP A 355 -8.26 13.03 -8.72
N TYR A 356 -7.58 12.54 -9.75
CA TYR A 356 -8.02 12.75 -11.14
C TYR A 356 -8.16 14.23 -11.56
N SER A 357 -7.45 15.15 -10.91
CA SER A 357 -7.41 16.55 -11.33
C SER A 357 -6.42 16.80 -12.48
N GLY A 358 -6.38 18.04 -12.95
CA GLY A 358 -5.55 18.51 -14.06
C GLY A 358 -6.30 18.51 -15.40
N GLU A 359 -5.65 19.08 -16.41
CA GLU A 359 -6.15 19.02 -17.79
C GLU A 359 -6.17 17.59 -18.30
N LEU A 360 -7.10 17.30 -19.22
CA LEU A 360 -7.12 16.01 -19.90
C LEU A 360 -5.94 15.90 -20.88
N ASN A 361 -5.25 14.75 -20.84
CA ASN A 361 -4.22 14.42 -21.80
C ASN A 361 -4.81 13.93 -23.14
N GLU A 362 -3.96 13.53 -24.08
CA GLU A 362 -4.34 13.12 -25.44
C GLU A 362 -5.25 11.88 -25.49
N ILE A 363 -5.28 11.06 -24.43
CA ILE A 363 -6.18 9.89 -24.33
C ILE A 363 -7.44 10.19 -23.50
N GLY A 364 -7.68 11.46 -23.18
CA GLY A 364 -8.86 11.91 -22.44
C GLY A 364 -8.80 11.60 -20.94
N VAL A 365 -7.60 11.40 -20.38
CA VAL A 365 -7.40 11.13 -18.94
C VAL A 365 -6.74 12.36 -18.29
N PRO A 366 -7.19 12.82 -17.11
CA PRO A 366 -6.54 13.94 -16.43
C PRO A 366 -5.04 13.69 -16.18
N VAL A 367 -4.18 14.71 -16.29
CA VAL A 367 -2.72 14.55 -16.06
C VAL A 367 -2.39 14.15 -14.62
N SER A 368 -3.16 14.65 -13.65
CA SER A 368 -3.15 14.27 -12.23
C SER A 368 -1.77 14.24 -11.58
N THR A 369 -0.96 15.29 -11.74
CA THR A 369 0.24 15.47 -10.91
C THR A 369 -0.15 15.61 -9.44
N MET A 370 0.51 14.85 -8.55
CA MET A 370 0.37 14.91 -7.09
C MET A 370 0.79 16.27 -6.54
N SER A 371 0.38 16.57 -5.30
CA SER A 371 0.54 17.91 -4.72
C SER A 371 1.99 18.31 -4.42
N ASP A 372 2.90 17.32 -4.38
CA ASP A 372 4.36 17.48 -4.28
C ASP A 372 5.07 17.60 -5.64
N GLY A 373 4.33 17.65 -6.74
CA GLY A 373 4.85 17.73 -8.11
C GLY A 373 5.17 16.39 -8.78
N THR A 374 4.97 15.26 -8.10
CA THR A 374 5.19 13.93 -8.68
C THR A 374 4.04 13.56 -9.63
N PRO A 375 4.29 13.20 -10.90
CA PRO A 375 3.23 12.71 -11.78
C PRO A 375 2.62 11.39 -11.27
N LYS A 376 1.33 11.15 -11.52
CA LYS A 376 0.70 9.85 -11.17
C LYS A 376 1.39 8.66 -11.82
N GLY A 377 1.29 7.51 -11.18
CA GLY A 377 2.01 6.32 -11.58
C GLY A 377 1.77 5.14 -10.65
N TYR A 378 2.66 4.16 -10.76
CA TYR A 378 2.62 2.91 -10.00
C TYR A 378 4.03 2.40 -9.75
N ALA A 379 4.21 1.52 -8.76
CA ALA A 379 5.53 1.00 -8.40
C ALA A 379 5.70 -0.48 -8.73
N PHE A 380 6.91 -0.87 -9.11
CA PHE A 380 7.36 -2.24 -9.10
C PHE A 380 8.37 -2.43 -7.96
N ILE A 381 8.10 -3.37 -7.08
CA ILE A 381 9.09 -3.79 -6.07
C ILE A 381 9.75 -5.05 -6.57
N ASN A 382 11.04 -4.95 -6.89
CA ASN A 382 11.84 -6.07 -7.38
C ASN A 382 12.57 -6.70 -6.19
N PHE A 383 12.29 -7.95 -5.91
CA PHE A 383 12.90 -8.73 -4.84
C PHE A 383 14.03 -9.61 -5.39
N LYS A 384 15.09 -9.75 -4.61
CA LYS A 384 16.20 -10.68 -4.85
C LYS A 384 16.53 -11.38 -3.53
N GLY A 385 15.93 -12.55 -3.32
CA GLY A 385 15.91 -13.20 -2.01
C GLY A 385 15.20 -12.30 -0.99
N ASN A 386 15.91 -11.93 0.08
CA ASN A 386 15.41 -11.05 1.14
C ASN A 386 15.80 -9.57 0.96
N GLN A 387 16.29 -9.18 -0.22
CA GLN A 387 16.61 -7.80 -0.56
C GLN A 387 15.63 -7.26 -1.60
N TYR A 388 15.51 -5.94 -1.70
CA TYR A 388 14.59 -5.30 -2.64
C TYR A 388 15.17 -4.04 -3.27
N THR A 389 14.62 -3.68 -4.42
CA THR A 389 14.72 -2.35 -5.03
C THR A 389 13.35 -1.92 -5.52
N VAL A 390 13.13 -0.61 -5.65
CA VAL A 390 11.86 -0.07 -6.16
C VAL A 390 12.09 0.59 -7.51
N ASP A 391 11.14 0.45 -8.42
CA ASP A 391 11.01 1.27 -9.64
C ASP A 391 9.64 1.94 -9.64
N TYR A 392 9.59 3.26 -9.53
CA TYR A 392 8.38 4.00 -9.82
C TYR A 392 8.23 4.20 -11.33
N LYS A 393 7.02 4.05 -11.85
CA LYS A 393 6.70 4.22 -13.27
C LYS A 393 5.62 5.28 -13.40
N VAL A 394 6.03 6.45 -13.92
CA VAL A 394 5.07 7.49 -14.30
C VAL A 394 4.21 7.00 -15.45
N ALA A 395 2.90 7.10 -15.29
CA ALA A 395 1.93 6.71 -16.31
C ALA A 395 2.09 7.59 -17.57
N GLY A 396 2.07 6.98 -18.75
CA GLY A 396 2.24 7.62 -20.05
C GLY A 396 3.67 8.08 -20.37
N LYS A 397 4.66 7.78 -19.53
CA LYS A 397 6.07 8.17 -19.73
C LYS A 397 7.00 6.95 -19.82
N PRO A 398 8.17 7.05 -20.46
CA PRO A 398 9.18 5.99 -20.44
C PRO A 398 9.70 5.75 -19.02
N LYS A 399 10.22 4.55 -18.73
CA LYS A 399 10.69 4.15 -17.38
C LYS A 399 11.86 5.01 -16.88
N GLU A 400 12.60 5.65 -17.79
CA GLU A 400 13.73 6.52 -17.49
C GLU A 400 13.30 7.90 -16.96
N TYR A 401 12.03 8.28 -17.17
CA TYR A 401 11.48 9.54 -16.69
C TYR A 401 11.22 9.48 -15.18
N GLN A 402 12.27 9.75 -14.40
CA GLN A 402 12.27 9.69 -12.93
C GLN A 402 12.44 11.04 -12.25
N LEU A 403 12.69 12.10 -13.02
CA LEU A 403 12.78 13.45 -12.47
C LEU A 403 12.29 14.50 -13.47
N GLU A 404 11.80 15.62 -12.95
CA GLU A 404 11.44 16.78 -13.74
C GLU A 404 12.35 17.97 -13.40
N ILE A 405 12.76 18.72 -14.43
CA ILE A 405 13.62 19.89 -14.26
C ILE A 405 12.81 21.13 -14.56
N TYR A 406 12.75 22.05 -13.60
CA TYR A 406 12.15 23.36 -13.78
C TYR A 406 13.23 24.43 -13.85
N THR A 407 13.19 25.26 -14.90
CA THR A 407 14.10 26.39 -15.08
C THR A 407 13.32 27.62 -15.54
N PRO A 408 13.78 28.84 -15.26
CA PRO A 408 13.30 30.01 -16.01
C PRO A 408 13.54 29.78 -17.51
N ARG A 409 12.62 30.21 -18.37
CA ARG A 409 12.76 30.06 -19.83
C ARG A 409 13.74 31.05 -20.43
N VAL A 410 13.78 32.26 -19.90
CA VAL A 410 14.60 33.38 -20.41
C VAL A 410 15.22 34.14 -19.24
N LEU A 411 16.48 34.51 -19.38
CA LEU A 411 17.21 35.41 -18.48
C LEU A 411 17.87 36.53 -19.28
N GLU A 412 17.96 37.71 -18.67
CA GLU A 412 18.74 38.82 -19.21
C GLU A 412 20.22 38.63 -18.88
N LYS A 413 21.09 38.82 -19.87
CA LYS A 413 22.54 38.65 -19.72
C LYS A 413 23.09 39.52 -18.59
N ASP A 414 23.91 38.90 -17.74
CA ASP A 414 24.64 39.53 -16.63
C ASP A 414 23.74 40.20 -15.57
N LYS A 415 22.43 39.94 -15.59
CA LYS A 415 21.48 40.41 -14.58
C LYS A 415 21.40 39.43 -13.40
N LYS A 416 21.51 39.96 -12.18
CA LYS A 416 21.28 39.16 -10.96
C LYS A 416 19.84 38.67 -10.90
N THR A 417 19.64 37.41 -10.50
CA THR A 417 18.32 36.78 -10.33
C THR A 417 18.31 35.86 -9.12
N SER A 418 17.15 35.75 -8.47
CA SER A 418 16.86 34.74 -7.44
C SER A 418 16.24 33.46 -8.01
N ALA A 419 15.95 33.42 -9.33
CA ALA A 419 15.49 32.20 -9.99
C ALA A 419 16.49 31.05 -9.82
N GLY A 420 16.00 29.82 -9.88
CA GLY A 420 16.80 28.62 -9.73
C GLY A 420 16.50 27.58 -10.81
N ILE A 421 17.44 26.65 -10.96
CA ILE A 421 17.19 25.35 -11.58
C ILE A 421 16.69 24.44 -10.46
N TYR A 422 15.52 23.85 -10.64
CA TYR A 422 14.95 22.88 -9.72
C TYR A 422 14.94 21.50 -10.38
N ALA A 423 15.14 20.47 -9.58
CA ALA A 423 15.00 19.08 -9.97
C ALA A 423 14.11 18.38 -8.95
N ASN A 424 12.93 17.97 -9.38
CA ASN A 424 12.00 17.13 -8.63
C ASN A 424 12.33 15.68 -8.98
N PHE A 425 13.04 14.96 -8.10
CA PHE A 425 13.46 13.59 -8.34
C PHE A 425 12.49 12.65 -7.64
N PHE A 426 11.54 12.08 -8.37
CA PHE A 426 10.32 11.49 -7.81
C PHE A 426 10.58 10.47 -6.68
N MET A 427 11.55 9.56 -6.88
CA MET A 427 11.91 8.53 -5.90
C MET A 427 13.01 8.97 -4.91
N GLY A 428 13.42 10.23 -4.96
CA GLY A 428 14.51 10.76 -4.16
C GLY A 428 14.21 10.83 -2.67
N GLY A 429 15.24 10.65 -1.86
CA GLY A 429 15.26 11.02 -0.44
C GLY A 429 16.31 12.07 -0.14
N GLU A 430 16.23 12.72 1.03
CA GLU A 430 17.15 13.79 1.46
C GLU A 430 18.65 13.43 1.32
N LYS A 431 18.99 12.15 1.49
CA LYS A 431 20.37 11.63 1.45
C LYS A 431 20.88 11.33 0.04
N ASP A 432 20.04 11.42 -0.97
CA ASP A 432 20.40 11.08 -2.35
C ASP A 432 21.27 12.16 -3.01
N ALA A 433 22.02 11.75 -4.02
CA ALA A 433 22.93 12.62 -4.74
C ALA A 433 22.28 13.13 -6.04
N VAL A 434 22.06 14.44 -6.11
CA VAL A 434 21.60 15.12 -7.32
C VAL A 434 22.66 16.11 -7.81
N LEU A 435 23.09 15.91 -9.05
CA LEU A 435 24.12 16.70 -9.71
C LEU A 435 23.52 17.40 -10.93
N TYR A 436 24.02 18.59 -11.25
CA TYR A 436 23.69 19.29 -12.49
C TYR A 436 24.94 19.78 -13.21
N ARG A 437 24.82 19.99 -14.53
CA ARG A 437 25.80 20.71 -15.35
C ARG A 437 25.08 21.51 -16.43
N ILE A 438 25.80 22.46 -17.03
CA ILE A 438 25.30 23.29 -18.12
C ILE A 438 26.28 23.18 -19.28
N ASP A 439 25.75 23.00 -20.49
CA ASP A 439 26.48 22.90 -21.76
C ASP A 439 27.69 21.93 -21.71
N GLY A 440 27.48 20.74 -21.13
CA GLY A 440 28.53 19.72 -21.01
C GLY A 440 29.67 20.05 -20.03
N GLY A 441 29.54 21.12 -19.25
CA GLY A 441 30.52 21.51 -18.23
C GLY A 441 30.66 20.50 -17.07
N SER A 442 31.42 20.88 -16.05
CA SER A 442 31.64 20.02 -14.87
C SER A 442 30.36 19.81 -14.06
N TRP A 443 30.16 18.59 -13.58
CA TRP A 443 29.09 18.26 -12.63
C TRP A 443 29.25 18.99 -11.31
N LYS A 444 28.15 19.57 -10.81
CA LYS A 444 28.06 20.28 -9.53
C LYS A 444 26.90 19.70 -8.71
N LYS A 445 27.03 19.68 -7.38
CA LYS A 445 25.93 19.25 -6.49
C LYS A 445 24.80 20.27 -6.50
N MET A 446 23.57 19.79 -6.56
CA MET A 446 22.38 20.58 -6.23
C MET A 446 22.13 20.52 -4.72
N LYS A 447 21.43 21.53 -4.17
CA LYS A 447 21.09 21.60 -2.74
C LYS A 447 19.68 21.05 -2.54
N TYR A 448 19.51 20.09 -1.63
CA TYR A 448 18.18 19.64 -1.18
C TYR A 448 17.41 20.81 -0.54
N VAL A 449 16.12 20.94 -0.86
CA VAL A 449 15.24 21.98 -0.32
C VAL A 449 13.87 21.41 0.03
N LEU A 450 13.24 22.02 1.04
CA LEU A 450 11.84 21.81 1.41
C LEU A 450 11.05 23.02 0.93
N GLU A 451 10.49 22.91 -0.27
CA GLU A 451 9.72 23.96 -0.95
C GLU A 451 8.56 23.28 -1.71
N ASN A 452 7.56 24.04 -2.16
CA ASN A 452 6.60 23.52 -3.12
C ASN A 452 7.26 23.35 -4.50
N ASP A 453 6.85 22.34 -5.25
CA ASP A 453 7.37 22.14 -6.60
C ASP A 453 6.97 23.30 -7.54
N PRO A 454 7.95 24.00 -8.16
CA PRO A 454 7.64 25.14 -9.01
C PRO A 454 6.95 24.76 -10.33
N GLY A 455 7.10 23.51 -10.80
CA GLY A 455 6.36 23.00 -11.96
C GLY A 455 4.86 22.87 -11.66
N PHE A 456 4.53 22.30 -10.51
CA PHE A 456 3.17 22.19 -10.01
C PHE A 456 2.56 23.56 -9.71
N LEU A 457 3.31 24.47 -9.07
CA LEU A 457 2.87 25.87 -8.88
C LEU A 457 2.58 26.57 -10.22
N ALA A 458 3.41 26.38 -11.24
CA ALA A 458 3.16 26.96 -12.56
C ALA A 458 1.87 26.39 -13.20
N ALA A 459 1.60 25.09 -13.03
CA ALA A 459 0.35 24.49 -13.46
C ALA A 459 -0.86 25.09 -12.70
N LEU A 460 -0.75 25.27 -11.39
CA LEU A 460 -1.81 25.91 -10.59
C LEU A 460 -2.08 27.36 -11.03
N HIS A 461 -1.02 28.15 -11.21
CA HIS A 461 -1.17 29.54 -11.66
C HIS A 461 -1.82 29.62 -13.06
N LYS A 462 -1.60 28.63 -13.94
CA LYS A 462 -2.33 28.55 -15.22
C LYS A 462 -3.84 28.44 -14.99
N TRP A 463 -4.28 27.61 -14.05
CA TRP A 463 -5.69 27.48 -13.69
C TRP A 463 -6.26 28.75 -13.06
N ASP A 464 -5.47 29.46 -12.24
CA ASP A 464 -5.93 30.66 -11.53
C ASP A 464 -5.99 31.91 -12.40
N HIS A 465 -5.27 31.91 -13.52
CA HIS A 465 -5.15 33.08 -14.42
C HIS A 465 -5.72 32.85 -15.81
N THR A 466 -6.31 31.68 -16.09
CA THR A 466 -6.98 31.45 -17.38
C THR A 466 -8.24 32.30 -17.50
N GLU A 467 -8.49 32.85 -18.69
CA GLU A 467 -9.73 33.56 -19.02
C GLU A 467 -10.75 32.64 -19.72
N THR A 468 -10.38 31.39 -19.97
CA THR A 468 -11.21 30.36 -20.59
C THR A 468 -11.27 29.09 -19.74
N LEU A 469 -12.34 28.31 -19.90
CA LEU A 469 -12.47 27.02 -19.22
C LEU A 469 -11.45 26.03 -19.79
N LEU A 470 -10.61 25.51 -18.90
CA LEU A 470 -9.73 24.38 -19.20
C LEU A 470 -10.50 23.06 -19.08
N THR A 471 -10.03 22.02 -19.76
CA THR A 471 -10.59 20.68 -19.60
C THR A 471 -10.22 20.09 -18.24
N GLY A 472 -11.06 19.20 -17.70
CA GLY A 472 -10.80 18.55 -16.42
C GLY A 472 -11.09 19.43 -15.20
N ARG A 473 -10.36 19.20 -14.09
CA ARG A 473 -10.59 19.85 -12.79
C ARG A 473 -9.34 20.50 -12.26
N ARG A 474 -9.45 21.69 -11.68
CA ARG A 474 -8.30 22.35 -11.01
C ARG A 474 -7.71 21.44 -9.92
N PRO A 475 -6.37 21.27 -9.86
CA PRO A 475 -5.71 20.55 -8.77
C PRO A 475 -5.87 21.24 -7.40
N SER A 476 -5.58 20.50 -6.33
CA SER A 476 -5.53 20.99 -4.95
C SER A 476 -4.37 21.94 -4.72
N LEU A 477 -4.28 22.50 -3.51
CA LEU A 477 -3.13 23.27 -3.07
C LEU A 477 -1.84 22.43 -3.10
N PRO A 478 -0.67 23.07 -3.30
CA PRO A 478 0.61 22.38 -3.31
C PRO A 478 0.99 21.92 -1.90
N ALA A 479 1.60 20.75 -1.80
CA ALA A 479 2.27 20.28 -0.60
C ALA A 479 3.76 20.58 -0.66
N GLU A 480 4.40 20.64 0.51
CA GLU A 480 5.86 20.73 0.57
C GLU A 480 6.49 19.45 -0.01
N CYS A 481 7.35 19.59 -1.01
CA CYS A 481 7.99 18.47 -1.67
C CYS A 481 9.17 17.95 -0.84
N LYS A 482 9.25 16.63 -0.63
CA LYS A 482 10.32 15.98 0.15
C LYS A 482 11.46 15.44 -0.70
N HIS A 483 11.43 15.70 -2.00
CA HIS A 483 12.37 15.18 -3.00
C HIS A 483 12.66 16.23 -4.08
N LEU A 484 12.96 17.45 -3.62
CA LEU A 484 13.27 18.60 -4.45
C LEU A 484 14.70 19.11 -4.20
N TRP A 485 15.40 19.42 -5.30
CA TRP A 485 16.73 20.00 -5.26
C TRP A 485 16.78 21.30 -6.06
N ARG A 486 17.57 22.25 -5.58
CA ARG A 486 17.75 23.58 -6.18
C ARG A 486 19.21 23.87 -6.47
N ALA A 487 19.47 24.50 -7.60
CA ALA A 487 20.77 25.04 -7.98
C ALA A 487 20.64 26.47 -8.54
N PRO A 488 21.68 27.31 -8.45
CA PRO A 488 21.68 28.61 -9.08
C PRO A 488 21.69 28.48 -10.61
N VAL A 489 20.93 29.34 -11.28
CA VAL A 489 20.93 29.47 -12.75
C VAL A 489 21.88 30.61 -13.18
N PRO A 490 22.92 30.36 -13.99
CA PRO A 490 23.84 31.41 -14.40
C PRO A 490 23.25 32.24 -15.54
N ALA A 491 23.09 33.54 -15.27
CA ALA A 491 22.73 34.55 -16.27
C ALA A 491 23.95 35.17 -17.00
N SER A 492 25.17 34.76 -16.62
CA SER A 492 26.41 35.32 -17.16
C SER A 492 26.95 34.61 -18.41
N LEU A 493 26.31 33.52 -18.85
CA LEU A 493 26.74 32.82 -20.06
C LEU A 493 26.55 33.69 -21.31
N ALA A 494 27.07 33.23 -22.44
CA ALA A 494 26.90 33.92 -23.72
C ALA A 494 25.40 34.00 -24.10
N PRO A 495 24.94 35.04 -24.81
CA PRO A 495 23.57 35.05 -25.33
C PRO A 495 23.31 33.83 -26.21
N GLY A 496 22.19 33.16 -26.02
CA GLY A 496 21.91 31.90 -26.70
C GLY A 496 21.02 30.95 -25.90
N GLU A 497 20.85 29.74 -26.43
CA GLU A 497 20.22 28.63 -25.72
C GLU A 497 21.28 27.83 -24.96
N HIS A 498 20.96 27.44 -23.73
CA HIS A 498 21.80 26.64 -22.85
C HIS A 498 21.04 25.40 -22.40
N THR A 499 21.74 24.27 -22.36
CA THR A 499 21.18 22.99 -21.91
C THR A 499 21.63 22.71 -20.48
N VAL A 500 20.66 22.53 -19.60
CA VAL A 500 20.85 22.00 -18.25
C VAL A 500 20.69 20.49 -18.31
N GLU A 501 21.66 19.76 -17.77
CA GLU A 501 21.56 18.32 -17.55
C GLU A 501 21.55 18.08 -16.03
N VAL A 502 20.59 17.30 -15.55
CA VAL A 502 20.54 16.85 -14.15
C VAL A 502 20.69 15.33 -14.13
N LYS A 503 21.53 14.85 -13.21
CA LYS A 503 21.77 13.45 -12.93
C LYS A 503 21.47 13.17 -11.46
N ALA A 504 20.55 12.26 -11.19
CA ALA A 504 20.17 11.84 -9.85
C ALA A 504 20.50 10.35 -9.65
N THR A 505 20.93 9.99 -8.44
CA THR A 505 21.19 8.60 -8.05
C THR A 505 20.38 8.27 -6.79
N ASP A 506 19.52 7.25 -6.85
CA ASP A 506 18.67 6.83 -5.73
C ASP A 506 19.44 6.03 -4.65
N MET A 507 18.75 5.73 -3.54
CA MET A 507 19.26 4.90 -2.45
C MET A 507 19.64 3.46 -2.85
N PHE A 508 19.25 2.99 -4.05
CA PHE A 508 19.59 1.69 -4.61
C PHE A 508 20.77 1.77 -5.60
N GLY A 509 21.32 2.96 -5.83
CA GLY A 509 22.42 3.21 -6.76
C GLY A 509 22.00 3.33 -8.23
N LYS A 510 20.70 3.36 -8.55
CA LYS A 510 20.22 3.58 -9.92
C LYS A 510 20.35 5.05 -10.28
N THR A 511 20.82 5.32 -11.49
CA THR A 511 21.09 6.68 -11.95
C THR A 511 20.17 7.06 -13.10
N TYR A 512 19.61 8.27 -13.03
CA TYR A 512 18.71 8.83 -14.02
C TYR A 512 19.22 10.19 -14.48
N THR A 513 19.05 10.50 -15.76
CA THR A 513 19.47 11.78 -16.34
C THR A 513 18.31 12.41 -17.10
N GLN A 514 18.08 13.70 -16.89
CA GLN A 514 17.12 14.50 -17.66
C GLN A 514 17.75 15.81 -18.10
N THR A 515 17.15 16.44 -19.11
CA THR A 515 17.64 17.71 -19.65
C THR A 515 16.53 18.74 -19.75
N ALA A 516 16.86 20.00 -19.51
CA ALA A 516 16.01 21.16 -19.78
C ALA A 516 16.81 22.27 -20.47
N LYS A 517 16.12 23.27 -21.00
CA LYS A 517 16.73 24.37 -21.75
C LYS A 517 16.26 25.72 -21.24
N TYR A 518 17.16 26.70 -21.24
CA TYR A 518 16.84 28.10 -21.01
C TYR A 518 17.63 28.99 -21.96
N ARG A 519 17.18 30.23 -22.15
CA ARG A 519 17.84 31.20 -23.04
C ARG A 519 18.38 32.40 -22.27
N ILE A 520 19.53 32.88 -22.68
CA ILE A 520 20.07 34.18 -22.26
C ILE A 520 19.92 35.15 -23.43
N LEU A 521 19.31 36.30 -23.15
CA LEU A 521 19.09 37.37 -24.12
C LEU A 521 19.79 38.67 -23.68
N THR A 522 20.26 39.44 -24.65
CA THR A 522 20.65 40.85 -24.46
C THR A 522 19.45 41.74 -24.74
N ARG A 523 19.40 42.90 -24.10
CA ARG A 523 18.47 43.97 -24.49
C ARG A 523 18.99 44.75 -25.68
#